data_AF-A0A9D9LDF0-F1
#
_entry.id   AF-A0A9D9LDF0-F1
#
_cell.length_a   1.000
_cell.length_b   1.000
_cell.length_c   1.000
_cell.angle_alpha   90.00
_cell.angle_beta   90.00
_cell.angle_gamma   90.00
#
_symmetry.space_group_name_H-M   'P 1'
#
loop_
_entity.id
_entity.type
_entity.pdbx_description
1 polymer ?
#
loop_
_entity_poly.entity_id
_entity_poly.type
_entity_poly.pdbx_seq_one_letter_code
_entity_poly.pdbx_strand_id
1 'polypeptide(L)'
;ADSLERERTVHKHIGDYTLFMAGVFPEFVRRLRTSKVLISADAFLDYVQVGKRSYRIVSEFPSDFPGGPSPLFRKLSENFELCVFGLGYVRGDLDRLRDPTFQHAKGRLLG
;
A
#
# COMPACT_ATOMS: atom_id res chain seq x y z
N ALA A 1 -16.97 6.97 -19.18
CA ALA A 1 -17.04 7.16 -17.72
C ALA A 1 -16.53 5.93 -16.98
N ASP A 2 -17.11 4.74 -17.21
CA ASP A 2 -16.72 3.48 -16.56
C ASP A 2 -15.23 3.11 -16.59
N SER A 3 -14.54 3.36 -17.71
CA SER A 3 -13.11 3.00 -17.82
C SER A 3 -12.22 3.83 -16.90
N LEU A 4 -12.50 5.13 -16.78
CA LEU A 4 -11.74 6.04 -15.91
C LEU A 4 -12.05 5.76 -14.43
N GLU A 5 -13.30 5.39 -14.10
CA GLU A 5 -13.67 5.00 -12.75
C GLU A 5 -12.96 3.72 -12.31
N ARG A 6 -12.92 2.74 -13.20
CA ARG A 6 -12.17 1.50 -12.97
C ARG A 6 -10.68 1.77 -12.80
N GLU A 7 -10.08 2.57 -13.67
CA GLU A 7 -8.66 2.95 -13.57
C GLU A 7 -8.34 3.63 -12.22
N ARG A 8 -9.15 4.61 -11.82
CA ARG A 8 -9.02 5.28 -10.52
C ARG A 8 -9.12 4.30 -9.36
N THR A 9 -10.11 3.41 -9.41
CA THR A 9 -10.36 2.42 -8.36
C THR A 9 -9.22 1.41 -8.26
N VAL A 10 -8.69 0.96 -9.39
CA VAL A 10 -7.53 0.06 -9.44
C VAL A 10 -6.30 0.73 -8.86
N HIS A 11 -5.97 1.96 -9.28
CA HIS A 11 -4.80 2.66 -8.73
C HIS A 11 -4.96 2.99 -7.24
N LYS A 12 -6.16 3.36 -6.79
CA LYS A 12 -6.43 3.51 -5.36
C LYS A 12 -6.16 2.21 -4.63
N HIS A 13 -6.70 1.09 -5.12
CA HIS A 13 -6.51 -0.22 -4.48
C HIS A 13 -5.04 -0.64 -4.44
N ILE A 14 -4.28 -0.41 -5.52
CA ILE A 14 -2.83 -0.68 -5.55
C ILE A 14 -2.12 0.16 -4.50
N GLY A 15 -2.44 1.45 -4.39
CA GLY A 15 -1.88 2.33 -3.36
C GLY A 15 -2.20 1.87 -1.94
N ASP A 16 -3.47 1.56 -1.67
CA ASP A 16 -3.95 1.08 -0.37
C ASP A 16 -3.27 -0.23 0.01
N TYR A 17 -3.24 -1.20 -0.91
CA TYR A 17 -2.65 -2.52 -0.71
C TYR A 17 -1.14 -2.43 -0.47
N THR A 18 -0.40 -1.71 -1.31
CA THR A 18 1.05 -1.56 -1.15
C THR A 18 1.41 -0.85 0.15
N LEU A 19 0.68 0.21 0.52
CA LEU A 19 0.91 0.95 1.77
C LEU A 19 0.68 0.05 3.00
N PHE A 20 -0.44 -0.67 3.00
CA PHE A 20 -0.80 -1.59 4.08
C PHE A 20 0.21 -2.73 4.21
N MET A 21 0.56 -3.39 3.10
CA MET A 21 1.50 -4.52 3.14
C MET A 21 2.92 -4.07 3.53
N ALA A 22 3.39 -2.93 3.02
CA ALA A 22 4.71 -2.41 3.39
C ALA A 22 4.78 -1.97 4.86
N GLY A 23 3.71 -1.40 5.43
CA GLY A 23 3.67 -0.96 6.82
C GLY A 23 3.37 -2.06 7.83
N VAL A 24 2.37 -2.89 7.56
CA VAL A 24 1.83 -3.87 8.52
C VAL A 24 2.44 -5.27 8.34
N PHE A 25 2.83 -5.64 7.12
CA PHE A 25 3.41 -6.97 6.82
C PHE A 25 4.71 -6.88 5.99
N PRO A 26 5.72 -6.10 6.42
CA PRO A 26 6.95 -5.93 5.64
C PRO A 26 7.71 -7.24 5.40
N GLU A 27 7.57 -8.26 6.26
CA GLU A 27 8.17 -9.58 6.06
C GLU A 27 7.58 -10.30 4.85
N PHE A 28 6.28 -10.14 4.61
CA PHE A 28 5.63 -10.72 3.43
C PHE A 28 6.22 -10.10 2.16
N VAL A 29 6.37 -8.78 2.13
CA VAL A 29 7.00 -8.05 1.01
C VAL A 29 8.43 -8.55 0.78
N ARG A 30 9.19 -8.78 1.85
CA ARG A 30 10.54 -9.37 1.78
C ARG A 30 10.55 -10.81 1.28
N ARG A 31 9.55 -11.63 1.62
CA ARG A 31 9.43 -13.02 1.14
C ARG A 31 9.14 -13.11 -0.36
N LEU A 32 8.30 -12.21 -0.89
CA LEU A 32 8.01 -12.15 -2.33
C LEU A 32 9.28 -11.98 -3.18
N ARG A 33 10.29 -11.26 -2.66
CA ARG A 33 11.62 -11.15 -3.28
C ARG A 33 12.30 -12.51 -3.45
N THR A 34 12.26 -13.35 -2.42
CA THR A 34 12.95 -14.65 -2.40
C THR A 34 12.32 -15.66 -3.35
N SER A 35 11.01 -15.54 -3.60
CA SER A 35 10.26 -16.46 -4.47
C SER A 35 10.46 -16.21 -5.98
N LYS A 36 11.35 -15.32 -6.43
CA LYS A 36 11.63 -14.99 -7.85
C LYS A 36 10.41 -14.51 -8.68
N VAL A 37 9.29 -14.18 -8.04
CA VAL A 37 8.07 -13.68 -8.72
C VAL A 37 8.19 -12.19 -9.10
N LEU A 38 9.15 -11.45 -8.51
CA LEU A 38 9.39 -10.03 -8.80
C LEU A 38 10.84 -9.83 -9.30
N ILE A 39 10.98 -9.14 -10.44
CA ILE A 39 12.18 -9.09 -11.30
C ILE A 39 13.22 -8.04 -10.84
N SER A 40 12.95 -7.25 -9.79
CA SER A 40 13.83 -6.16 -9.35
C SER A 40 14.58 -6.47 -8.03
N ALA A 41 15.77 -5.88 -7.91
CA ALA A 41 16.72 -6.09 -6.82
C ALA A 41 16.17 -5.68 -5.44
N ASP A 42 15.13 -4.84 -5.39
CA ASP A 42 14.55 -4.31 -4.16
C ASP A 42 13.01 -4.34 -4.17
N ALA A 43 12.42 -5.53 -4.04
CA ALA A 43 10.96 -5.71 -4.01
C ALA A 43 10.21 -4.78 -3.02
N PHE A 44 10.84 -4.36 -1.92
CA PHE A 44 10.27 -3.36 -1.00
C PHE A 44 10.30 -1.94 -1.60
N LEU A 45 11.41 -1.53 -2.22
CA LEU A 45 11.48 -0.25 -2.93
C LEU A 45 10.51 -0.25 -4.11
N ASP A 46 10.33 -1.39 -4.80
CA ASP A 46 9.33 -1.52 -5.86
C ASP A 46 7.92 -1.33 -5.30
N TYR A 47 7.59 -1.93 -4.15
CA TYR A 47 6.29 -1.76 -3.48
C TYR A 47 6.02 -0.30 -3.11
N VAL A 48 7.00 0.37 -2.50
CA VAL A 48 6.90 1.79 -2.15
C VAL A 48 6.71 2.63 -3.41
N GLN A 49 7.51 2.40 -4.46
CA GLN A 49 7.44 3.18 -5.68
C GLN A 49 6.13 2.98 -6.44
N VAL A 50 5.63 1.74 -6.50
CA VAL A 50 4.32 1.39 -7.09
C VAL A 50 3.18 2.05 -6.32
N GLY A 51 3.23 2.03 -4.98
CA GLY A 51 2.22 2.67 -4.14
C GLY A 51 2.18 4.19 -4.30
N LYS A 52 3.36 4.83 -4.23
CA LYS A 52 3.53 6.28 -4.47
C LYS A 52 2.97 6.69 -5.82
N ARG A 53 3.37 5.98 -6.88
CA ARG A 53 2.91 6.26 -8.24
C ARG A 53 1.40 6.08 -8.38
N SER A 54 0.84 5.05 -7.78
CA SER A 54 -0.60 4.77 -7.88
C SER A 54 -1.44 5.85 -7.21
N TYR A 55 -1.05 6.33 -6.02
CA TYR A 55 -1.71 7.48 -5.41
C TYR A 55 -1.50 8.78 -6.18
N ARG A 56 -0.32 8.98 -6.80
CA ARG A 56 -0.08 10.14 -7.65
C ARG A 56 -1.05 10.16 -8.83
N ILE A 57 -1.22 9.02 -9.50
CA ILE A 57 -2.19 8.86 -10.60
C ILE A 57 -3.60 9.21 -10.12
N VAL A 58 -4.05 8.65 -8.99
CA VAL A 58 -5.38 8.97 -8.43
C VAL A 58 -5.54 10.46 -8.12
N SER A 59 -4.47 11.14 -7.69
CA SER A 59 -4.49 12.58 -7.40
C SER A 59 -4.60 13.48 -8.64
N GLU A 60 -4.29 12.96 -9.83
CA GLU A 60 -4.32 13.69 -11.10
C GLU A 60 -5.64 13.51 -11.86
N PHE A 61 -6.57 12.72 -11.32
CA PHE A 61 -7.87 12.56 -11.96
C PHE A 61 -8.61 13.89 -12.10
N PRO A 62 -9.35 14.10 -13.20
CA PRO A 62 -9.98 15.37 -13.50
C PRO A 62 -10.93 15.90 -12.41
N SER A 63 -11.00 17.23 -12.26
CA SER A 63 -11.84 17.93 -11.27
C SER A 63 -13.34 17.67 -11.42
N ASP A 64 -13.77 17.40 -12.63
CA ASP A 64 -15.13 17.04 -13.03
C ASP A 64 -15.43 15.54 -12.84
N PHE A 65 -14.45 14.73 -12.43
CA PHE A 65 -14.65 13.32 -12.14
C PHE A 65 -15.39 13.12 -10.81
N PRO A 66 -16.35 12.18 -10.69
CA PRO A 66 -16.99 11.85 -9.41
C PRO A 66 -15.96 11.47 -8.35
N GLY A 67 -15.88 12.28 -7.27
CA GLY A 67 -14.88 12.13 -6.21
C GLY A 67 -13.56 12.88 -6.44
N GLY A 68 -13.42 13.58 -7.57
CA GLY A 68 -12.42 14.61 -7.89
C GLY A 68 -10.93 14.28 -7.67
N PRO A 69 -10.04 15.24 -7.97
CA PRO A 69 -8.67 15.26 -7.50
C PRO A 69 -8.74 15.40 -5.99
N SER A 70 -8.28 14.37 -5.29
CA SER A 70 -8.25 14.40 -3.84
C SER A 70 -6.87 14.88 -3.38
N PRO A 71 -6.77 16.03 -2.67
CA PRO A 71 -5.53 16.44 -2.03
C PRO A 71 -4.97 15.36 -1.09
N LEU A 72 -5.83 14.46 -0.60
CA LEU A 72 -5.45 13.31 0.20
C LEU A 72 -4.49 12.38 -0.55
N PHE A 73 -4.82 11.94 -1.76
CA PHE A 73 -3.98 10.98 -2.49
C PHE A 73 -2.65 11.61 -2.91
N ARG A 74 -2.63 12.92 -3.18
CA ARG A 74 -1.38 13.64 -3.36
C ARG A 74 -0.51 13.59 -2.11
N LYS A 75 -1.08 13.91 -0.94
CA LYS A 75 -0.37 13.83 0.34
C LYS A 75 0.09 12.40 0.67
N LEU A 76 -0.73 11.39 0.40
CA LEU A 76 -0.36 9.98 0.60
C LEU A 76 0.79 9.56 -0.32
N SER A 77 0.83 10.04 -1.56
CA SER A 77 1.94 9.82 -2.48
C SER A 77 3.22 10.49 -1.98
N GLU A 78 3.13 11.76 -1.56
CA GLU A 78 4.27 12.56 -1.09
C GLU A 78 4.84 12.06 0.25
N ASN A 79 3.98 11.54 1.14
CA ASN A 79 4.34 11.10 2.50
C ASN A 79 4.29 9.58 2.68
N PHE A 80 4.36 8.81 1.59
CA PHE A 80 4.12 7.37 1.63
C PHE A 80 5.02 6.63 2.61
N GLU A 81 6.32 6.91 2.61
CA GLU A 81 7.30 6.29 3.51
C GLU A 81 7.01 6.63 4.98
N LEU A 82 6.57 7.85 5.26
CA LEU A 82 6.15 8.26 6.60
C LEU A 82 4.89 7.50 7.04
N CYS A 83 3.93 7.29 6.13
CA CYS A 83 2.75 6.48 6.41
C CYS A 83 3.12 5.00 6.64
N VAL A 84 4.04 4.43 5.85
CA VAL A 84 4.58 3.07 6.08
C VAL A 84 5.21 2.97 7.46
N PHE A 85 6.04 3.96 7.83
CA PHE A 85 6.68 4.01 9.15
C PHE A 85 5.66 4.11 10.29
N GLY A 86 4.66 4.98 10.15
CA GLY A 86 3.55 5.09 11.10
C GLY A 86 2.77 3.78 11.27
N LEU A 87 2.45 3.09 10.18
CA LEU A 87 1.81 1.78 10.21
C LEU A 87 2.70 0.72 10.88
N GLY A 88 4.02 0.86 10.82
CA GLY A 88 4.96 0.03 11.57
C GLY A 88 4.78 0.13 13.09
N TYR A 89 4.43 1.31 13.62
CA TYR A 89 4.08 1.44 15.04
C TYR A 89 2.76 0.76 15.38
N VAL A 90 1.73 0.98 14.54
CA VAL A 90 0.43 0.32 14.70
C VAL A 90 0.59 -1.19 14.72
N ARG A 91 1.40 -1.72 13.80
CA ARG A 91 1.77 -3.13 13.77
C ARG A 91 2.43 -3.58 15.09
N GLY A 92 3.38 -2.81 15.62
CA GLY A 92 4.04 -3.11 16.89
C GLY A 92 3.06 -3.15 18.07
N ASP A 93 2.10 -2.24 18.09
CA ASP A 93 1.03 -2.24 19.10
C ASP A 93 0.08 -3.44 18.94
N LEU A 94 -0.29 -3.82 17.71
CA LEU A 94 -1.08 -5.03 17.44
C LEU A 94 -0.38 -6.31 17.89
N ASP A 95 0.94 -6.39 17.68
CA ASP A 95 1.77 -7.50 18.20
C ASP A 95 1.78 -7.51 19.74
N ARG A 96 1.94 -6.34 20.38
CA ARG A 96 1.94 -6.21 21.86
C ARG A 96 0.59 -6.60 22.46
N LEU A 97 -0.51 -6.18 21.85
CA LEU A 97 -1.87 -6.48 22.28
C LEU A 97 -2.30 -7.92 21.98
N ARG A 98 -1.49 -8.67 21.20
CA ARG A 98 -1.82 -10.01 20.70
C ARG A 98 -3.18 -10.04 20.01
N ASP A 99 -3.45 -9.04 19.19
CA ASP A 99 -4.74 -8.91 18.50
C ASP A 99 -5.04 -10.20 17.69
N PRO A 100 -6.17 -10.89 17.95
CA PRO A 100 -6.42 -12.22 17.39
C PRO A 100 -6.55 -12.19 15.86
N THR A 101 -7.12 -11.13 15.29
CA THR A 101 -7.26 -10.98 13.84
C THR A 101 -5.91 -10.77 13.17
N PHE A 102 -5.07 -9.91 13.74
CA PHE A 102 -3.72 -9.66 13.26
C PHE A 102 -2.84 -10.92 13.36
N GLN A 103 -2.88 -11.63 14.49
CA GLN A 103 -2.11 -12.88 14.64
C GLN A 103 -2.56 -13.95 13.64
N HIS A 104 -3.87 -14.08 13.40
CA HIS A 104 -4.40 -15.00 12.39
C HIS A 104 -3.93 -14.61 10.97
N ALA A 105 -4.02 -13.33 10.61
CA ALA A 105 -3.56 -12.82 9.32
C ALA A 105 -2.04 -13.02 9.14
N LYS A 106 -1.26 -12.70 10.17
CA LYS A 106 0.20 -12.91 10.21
C LYS A 106 0.55 -14.39 10.01
N GLY A 107 -0.17 -15.30 10.66
CA GLY A 107 -0.01 -16.74 10.46
C GLY A 107 -0.35 -17.22 9.05
N ARG A 108 -1.36 -16.64 8.39
CA ARG A 108 -1.69 -17.00 6.99
C ARG A 108 -0.72 -16.44 5.96
N LEU A 109 -0.19 -15.25 6.20
CA LEU A 109 0.71 -14.55 5.26
C LEU A 109 2.17 -14.96 5.45
N LEU A 110 2.56 -15.32 6.67
CA LEU A 110 3.93 -15.67 7.05
C LEU A 110 4.09 -17.13 7.50
N GLY A 111 3.02 -17.92 7.53
CA GLY A 111 3.07 -19.37 7.76
C GLY A 111 3.61 -20.15 6.57
#